data_AF-A0AAE4EB61-F1
#
_entry.id   AF-A0AAE4EB61-F1
#
_cell.length_a   1.000
_cell.length_b   1.000
_cell.length_c   1.000
_cell.angle_alpha   90.00
_cell.angle_beta   90.00
_cell.angle_gamma   90.00
#
_symmetry.space_group_name_H-M   'P 1'
#
loop_
_entity.id
_entity.type
_entity.pdbx_description
1 polymer ?
#
loop_
_entity_poly.entity_id
_entity_poly.type
_entity_poly.pdbx_seq_one_letter_code
_entity_poly.pdbx_strand_id
1 'polypeptide(L)' 'MSNKTGGRAFPCNSIVERDEVGHLHGFEVSSGGMTLRDYFAAKAMQGRLANPDWLCSDDRTATEAYQIADAMLRAREAS' A
#
# COMPACT_ATOMS: atom_id res chain seq x y z
N MET A 1 15.61 7.97 -8.25
CA MET A 1 14.26 8.56 -8.17
C MET A 1 13.63 8.12 -6.87
N SER A 2 13.39 9.02 -5.92
CA SER A 2 12.87 8.66 -4.59
C SER A 2 11.54 7.94 -4.71
N ASN A 3 11.45 6.74 -4.13
CA ASN A 3 10.22 5.95 -4.05
C ASN A 3 9.24 6.64 -3.10
N LYS A 4 8.52 7.65 -3.60
CA LYS A 4 7.47 8.39 -2.87
C LYS A 4 6.31 7.50 -2.38
N THR A 5 6.31 6.23 -2.78
CA THR A 5 5.26 5.25 -2.52
C THR A 5 5.59 4.30 -1.37
N GLY A 6 6.83 4.33 -0.85
CA GLY A 6 7.28 3.45 0.24
C GLY A 6 7.47 1.98 -0.15
N GLY A 7 7.39 1.65 -1.45
CA GLY A 7 7.46 0.29 -1.97
C GLY A 7 6.10 -0.41 -1.99
N ARG A 8 6.11 -1.75 -2.02
CA ARG A 8 4.88 -2.58 -2.04
C ARG A 8 4.32 -2.72 -0.63
N ALA A 9 2.99 -2.60 -0.49
CA ALA A 9 2.31 -2.80 0.80
C ALA A 9 2.51 -4.22 1.33
N PHE A 10 2.46 -5.20 0.43
CA PHE A 10 2.70 -6.61 0.71
C PHE A 10 3.83 -7.10 -0.21
N PRO A 11 5.09 -7.08 0.25
CA PRO A 11 6.22 -7.51 -0.56
C PRO A 11 6.10 -8.98 -0.96
N CYS A 12 6.09 -9.26 -2.27
CA CYS A 12 6.14 -10.62 -2.81
C CYS A 12 7.31 -10.71 -3.80
N ASN A 13 8.45 -11.23 -3.37
CA ASN A 13 9.69 -11.14 -4.17
C ASN A 13 9.68 -12.06 -5.40
N SER A 14 8.94 -13.16 -5.36
CA SER A 14 8.81 -14.09 -6.48
C SER A 14 7.55 -14.96 -6.34
N ILE A 15 6.90 -15.27 -7.46
CA ILE A 15 5.96 -16.40 -7.53
C ILE A 15 6.78 -17.63 -7.93
N VAL A 16 6.57 -18.74 -7.23
CA VAL A 16 7.18 -20.02 -7.59
C VAL A 16 6.06 -20.92 -8.09
N GLU A 17 6.10 -21.26 -9.37
CA GLU A 17 5.19 -22.24 -9.97
C GLU A 17 5.85 -23.61 -10.04
N ARG A 18 5.05 -24.65 -9.85
CA ARG A 18 5.48 -26.04 -9.97
C ARG A 18 4.94 -26.59 -11.29
N ASP A 19 5.83 -27.10 -12.14
CA ASP A 19 5.41 -27.76 -13.38
C ASP A 19 4.82 -29.17 -13.12
N GLU A 20 4.28 -29.79 -14.18
CA GLU A 20 3.68 -31.13 -14.11
C GLU A 20 4.68 -32.23 -13.69
N VAL A 21 5.98 -31.97 -13.81
CA VAL A 21 7.08 -32.89 -13.48
C VAL A 21 7.66 -32.61 -12.07
N GLY A 22 7.25 -31.51 -11.45
CA GLY A 22 7.63 -31.11 -10.10
C GLY A 22 8.77 -30.09 -10.00
N HIS A 23 9.28 -29.54 -11.10
CA HIS A 23 10.30 -28.49 -11.07
C HIS A 23 9.69 -27.14 -10.66
N LEU A 24 10.49 -26.36 -9.92
CA LEU A 24 10.12 -25.03 -9.44
C LEU A 24 10.64 -23.96 -10.39
N HIS A 25 9.74 -23.14 -10.93
CA HIS A 25 10.07 -21.98 -11.75
C HIS A 25 9.75 -20.70 -10.98
N GLY A 26 10.79 -19.89 -10.72
CA GLY A 26 10.65 -18.60 -10.06
C GLY A 26 10.42 -17.47 -11.07
N PHE A 27 9.34 -16.71 -10.87
CA PHE A 27 9.04 -15.51 -11.64
C PHE A 27 9.13 -14.28 -10.73
N GLU A 28 9.93 -13.28 -11.13
CA GLU A 28 9.97 -12.00 -10.43
C GLU A 28 8.65 -11.25 -10.61
N VAL A 29 8.03 -10.87 -9.49
CA VAL A 29 6.84 -10.02 -9.51
C VAL A 29 7.27 -8.57 -9.41
N SER A 30 7.57 -7.94 -10.54
CA SER A 30 8.09 -6.58 -10.59
C SER A 30 7.01 -5.49 -10.55
N SER A 31 5.77 -5.79 -10.94
CA SER A 31 4.72 -4.78 -11.16
C SER A 31 3.36 -5.06 -10.48
N GLY A 32 3.24 -6.13 -9.70
CA GLY A 32 1.98 -6.51 -9.06
C GLY A 32 1.79 -5.90 -7.65
N GLY A 33 0.55 -5.47 -7.36
CA GLY A 33 0.08 -5.13 -6.01
C GLY A 33 -0.16 -3.64 -5.73
N MET A 34 -0.62 -3.33 -4.51
CA MET A 34 -0.80 -1.95 -4.03
C MET A 34 0.50 -1.38 -3.47
N THR A 35 0.70 -0.07 -3.61
CA THR A 35 1.81 0.61 -2.93
C THR A 35 1.55 0.73 -1.43
N LEU A 36 2.61 0.84 -0.64
CA LEU A 36 2.51 1.03 0.81
C LEU A 36 1.76 2.32 1.15
N ARG A 37 1.94 3.36 0.32
CA ARG A 37 1.19 4.61 0.39
C ARG A 37 -0.31 4.39 0.23
N ASP A 38 -0.73 3.67 -0.82
CA ASP A 38 -2.16 3.41 -1.09
C ASP A 38 -2.79 2.59 0.05
N TYR A 39 -2.04 1.62 0.59
CA TYR A 39 -2.49 0.83 1.72
C TYR A 39 -2.72 1.67 2.99
N PHE A 40 -1.77 2.55 3.34
CA PHE A 40 -1.93 3.45 4.48
C PHE A 40 -3.08 4.44 4.28
N ALA A 41 -3.24 4.97 3.07
CA ALA A 41 -4.36 5.86 2.75
C ALA A 41 -5.70 5.12 2.91
N ALA A 42 -5.82 3.91 2.38
CA ALA A 42 -7.03 3.09 2.54
C ALA A 42 -7.35 2.83 4.03
N LYS A 43 -6.34 2.55 4.86
CA LYS A 43 -6.52 2.38 6.31
C LYS A 43 -6.95 3.66 7.02
N ALA A 44 -6.36 4.79 6.66
CA ALA A 44 -6.75 6.09 7.22
C ALA A 44 -8.19 6.46 6.84
N MET A 45 -8.57 6.22 5.58
CA MET A 45 -9.93 6.42 5.08
C MET A 45 -10.93 5.50 5.80
N GLN A 46 -10.61 4.21 5.96
CA GLN A 46 -11.45 3.27 6.69
C GLN A 46 -11.74 3.74 8.12
N GLY A 47 -10.72 4.22 8.84
CA GLY A 47 -10.89 4.75 10.19
C GLY A 47 -11.75 6.01 10.25
N ARG A 48 -11.60 6.92 9.28
CA ARG A 48 -12.41 8.15 9.17
C ARG A 48 -13.88 7.83 8.87
N LEU A 49 -14.14 6.97 7.89
CA LEU A 49 -15.50 6.59 7.49
C LEU A 49 -16.23 5.73 8.52
N ALA A 50 -15.51 5.12 9.46
CA ALA A 50 -16.12 4.43 10.60
C ALA A 50 -16.74 5.40 11.62
N ASN A 51 -16.40 6.70 11.57
CA ASN A 51 -17.01 7.72 12.43
C ASN A 51 -18.31 8.24 11.80
N PRO A 52 -19.49 8.00 12.41
CA PRO A 52 -20.76 8.48 11.88
C PRO A 52 -20.90 10.00 11.87
N ASP A 53 -20.12 10.72 12.70
CA ASP A 53 -20.12 12.18 12.78
C ASP A 53 -19.16 12.83 11.76
N TRP A 54 -18.52 12.03 10.90
CA TRP A 54 -17.61 12.53 9.87
C TRP A 54 -18.39 13.11 8.68
N LEU A 55 -18.73 14.39 8.77
CA LEU A 55 -19.50 15.13 7.76
C LEU A 55 -18.62 15.82 6.71
N CYS A 56 -17.69 15.06 6.11
CA CYS A 56 -16.75 15.59 5.14
C CYS A 56 -16.99 15.00 3.74
N SER A 57 -16.65 15.73 2.68
CA SER A 57 -16.74 15.18 1.32
C SER A 57 -15.75 14.04 1.11
N ASP A 58 -16.09 13.14 0.18
CA ASP A 58 -15.23 12.02 -0.22
C ASP A 58 -13.85 12.52 -0.69
N ASP A 59 -13.81 13.61 -1.47
CA ASP A 59 -12.57 14.22 -1.96
C ASP A 59 -11.64 14.66 -0.83
N ARG A 60 -12.20 15.29 0.21
CA ARG A 60 -11.41 15.74 1.36
C ARG A 60 -10.99 14.57 2.23
N THR A 61 -11.85 13.56 2.40
CA THR A 61 -11.49 12.32 3.10
C THR A 61 -10.33 11.61 2.42
N ALA A 62 -10.36 11.49 1.08
CA ALA A 62 -9.27 10.92 0.30
C ALA A 62 -7.98 11.75 0.43
N THR A 63 -8.08 13.08 0.36
CA THR A 63 -6.93 13.98 0.51
C THR A 63 -6.26 13.81 1.88
N GLU A 64 -7.04 13.85 2.97
CA GLU A 64 -6.52 13.69 4.33
C GLU A 64 -5.93 12.29 4.56
N ALA A 65 -6.51 11.26 3.94
CA ALA A 65 -5.99 9.89 4.01
C ALA A 65 -4.58 9.77 3.39
N TYR A 66 -4.36 10.37 2.21
CA TYR A 66 -3.02 10.38 1.60
C TYR A 66 -2.02 11.23 2.39
N GLN A 67 -2.44 12.32 3.04
CA GLN A 67 -1.58 13.10 3.93
C GLN A 67 -1.10 12.27 5.13
N ILE A 68 -1.98 11.44 5.70
CA ILE A 68 -1.61 10.50 6.76
C ILE A 68 -0.62 9.46 6.24
N ALA A 69 -0.88 8.87 5.06
CA ALA A 69 0.04 7.92 4.45
C ALA A 69 1.44 8.52 4.24
N ASP A 70 1.52 9.74 3.73
CA ASP A 70 2.78 10.47 3.52
C ASP A 70 3.48 10.80 4.84
N ALA A 71 2.72 11.06 5.92
CA ALA A 71 3.29 11.24 7.26
C ALA A 71 3.87 9.93 7.82
N MET A 72 3.19 8.80 7.63
CA MET A 72 3.67 7.48 8.06
C MET A 72 4.96 7.08 7.33
N LEU A 73 5.04 7.34 6.02
CA LEU A 73 6.25 7.07 5.25
C LEU A 73 7.44 7.92 5.74
N ARG A 74 7.23 9.21 5.96
CA ARG A 74 8.27 10.10 6.53
C ARG A 74 8.73 9.65 7.92
N ALA A 75 7.81 9.25 8.78
CA ALA A 75 8.15 8.77 10.13
C ALA A 75 9.03 7.50 10.07
N ARG A 76 8.77 6.61 9.11
CA ARG A 76 9.58 5.42 8.87
C ARG A 76 10.99 5.75 8.36
N GLU A 77 11.12 6.71 7.45
CA GLU A 77 12.43 7.13 6.91
C GLU A 77 13.32 7.84 7.94
N ALA A 78 12.71 8.42 8.99
CA ALA A 78 13.41 9.09 10.07
C ALA A 78 13.90 8.13 11.19
N SER A 79 13.62 6.82 11.08
CA SER A 79 14.04 5.78 12.04
C SER A 79 15.19 4.96 11.47
#